data_AF-A0A6I4MHB3-F1
#
_entry.id   AF-A0A6I4MHB3-F1
#
_cell.length_a   1.000
_cell.length_b   1.000
_cell.length_c   1.000
_cell.angle_alpha   90.00
_cell.angle_beta   90.00
_cell.angle_gamma   90.00
#
_symmetry.space_group_name_H-M   'P 1'
#
loop_
_entity.id
_entity.type
_entity.pdbx_description
1 polymer ?
#
loop_
_entity_poly.entity_id
_entity_poly.type
_entity_poly.pdbx_seq_one_letter_code
_entity_poly.pdbx_strand_id
1 'polypeptide(L)'
;MSHHADGQYDYGADHARLQSSTPSGGPPPGGMPVHGTTKPDGFTPPRGTSLPRPPVPPGAPVPPRPAVPPRPSAPRPVPPARPVPPPGRPDASPTWGSGGYPLPPLRPVPPLPPPPPEPNGVLWAIMPFLTLGFASPVTFLYAAAKRGSWAHGAAAAGYGIGLVTVLAALASGNVLLVALGTILLLTLWPVGTAHAFAVRRQVYPRRAPRSHSNENAVEYAKYRRNLRADARAIAADDPALAHELRIGRPDVPRGYDDGGLVDANHAPVEIIAALPGMTGELAERVVAHRDEHGPFVSVEEMAVDCDLPPAIMPQLSEYTIFLP
;
A
#
# COMPACT_ATOMS: atom_id res chain seq x y z
N MET A 1 46.26 -50.48 11.95
CA MET A 1 45.97 -49.75 10.70
C MET A 1 44.48 -49.42 10.76
N SER A 2 43.99 -48.44 11.53
CA SER A 2 44.38 -47.01 11.61
C SER A 2 44.00 -46.28 10.30
N HIS A 3 43.18 -45.22 10.20
CA HIS A 3 42.51 -44.31 11.18
C HIS A 3 40.99 -44.20 10.87
N HIS A 4 40.05 -43.69 11.68
CA HIS A 4 40.03 -42.93 12.96
C HIS A 4 40.07 -41.38 12.88
N ALA A 5 38.92 -40.78 12.51
CA ALA A 5 38.46 -39.39 12.74
C ALA A 5 36.91 -39.45 12.59
N ASP A 6 36.03 -39.15 13.55
CA ASP A 6 35.90 -38.07 14.55
C ASP A 6 35.73 -36.66 13.94
N GLY A 7 34.50 -36.14 14.10
CA GLY A 7 34.01 -34.86 13.60
C GLY A 7 32.86 -34.37 14.47
N GLN A 8 33.18 -34.11 15.74
CA GLN A 8 32.25 -33.70 16.78
C GLN A 8 32.06 -32.18 16.76
N TYR A 9 30.83 -31.71 16.53
CA TYR A 9 30.53 -30.27 16.51
C TYR A 9 30.27 -29.74 17.92
N ASP A 10 31.06 -28.72 18.28
CA ASP A 10 31.08 -28.08 19.59
C ASP A 10 29.92 -27.07 19.73
N TYR A 11 29.20 -27.14 20.85
CA TYR A 11 28.13 -26.22 21.24
C TYR A 11 28.55 -25.52 22.54
N GLY A 12 29.31 -24.44 22.41
CA GLY A 12 30.02 -23.83 23.54
C GLY A 12 30.01 -22.30 23.53
N ALA A 13 29.16 -21.74 24.39
CA ALA A 13 29.27 -20.42 25.02
C ALA A 13 29.51 -19.15 24.17
N ASP A 14 28.51 -18.26 24.14
CA ASP A 14 28.80 -16.83 24.35
C ASP A 14 27.62 -16.09 25.02
N HIS A 15 27.60 -16.11 26.35
CA HIS A 15 26.72 -15.28 27.18
C HIS A 15 27.58 -14.55 28.22
N ALA A 16 27.83 -13.24 28.04
CA ALA A 16 27.61 -12.18 29.04
C ALA A 16 28.33 -10.87 28.72
N ARG A 17 27.76 -9.77 29.25
CA ARG A 17 28.30 -8.40 29.35
C ARG A 17 28.49 -7.64 28.02
N LEU A 18 27.58 -6.70 27.79
CA LEU A 18 27.89 -5.27 27.96
C LEU A 18 26.59 -4.46 28.13
N GLN A 19 26.21 -4.21 29.40
CA GLN A 19 25.29 -3.12 29.76
C GLN A 19 26.12 -1.97 30.34
N SER A 20 26.04 -0.78 29.76
CA SER A 20 25.91 0.52 30.47
C SER A 20 26.30 1.73 29.60
N SER A 21 25.30 2.40 29.02
CA SER A 21 25.36 3.85 28.73
C SER A 21 24.01 4.37 28.25
N THR A 22 23.19 4.87 29.19
CA THR A 22 22.08 5.77 28.86
C THR A 22 22.64 7.11 28.37
N PRO A 23 21.90 7.83 27.51
CA PRO A 23 21.28 9.03 28.06
C PRO A 23 19.83 9.29 27.60
N SER A 24 19.09 9.93 28.51
CA SER A 24 17.90 10.74 28.24
C SER A 24 18.11 11.66 27.01
N GLY A 25 17.14 12.01 26.17
CA GLY A 25 15.69 11.95 26.29
C GLY A 25 15.12 13.25 25.68
N GLY A 26 14.33 13.15 24.61
CA GLY A 26 13.81 14.31 23.88
C GLY A 26 12.54 13.98 23.07
N PRO A 27 11.53 14.88 23.02
CA PRO A 27 10.22 14.57 22.46
C PRO A 27 10.12 14.77 20.93
N PRO A 28 9.15 14.14 20.25
CA PRO A 28 9.01 14.17 18.80
C PRO A 28 8.16 15.35 18.29
N PRO A 29 8.37 15.82 17.03
CA PRO A 29 7.45 16.72 16.36
C PRO A 29 6.32 15.97 15.62
N GLY A 30 5.06 16.30 15.92
CA GLY A 30 3.93 16.08 15.00
C GLY A 30 4.01 17.05 13.80
N GLY A 31 3.22 16.93 12.73
CA GLY A 31 1.92 16.26 12.62
C GLY A 31 0.89 17.24 12.00
N MET A 32 0.98 17.48 10.69
CA MET A 32 -0.06 18.14 9.87
C MET A 32 -1.14 17.12 9.45
N PRO A 33 -2.34 17.45 8.88
CA PRO A 33 -2.78 18.65 8.13
C PRO A 33 -4.15 19.25 8.65
N VAL A 34 -5.02 20.04 7.96
CA VAL A 34 -5.90 19.81 6.77
C VAL A 34 -6.53 21.14 6.21
N HIS A 35 -6.93 21.14 4.92
CA HIS A 35 -7.60 22.15 4.04
C HIS A 35 -8.60 23.23 4.57
N GLY A 36 -8.38 24.51 4.20
CA GLY A 36 -8.94 25.22 3.01
C GLY A 36 -10.42 25.70 2.89
N THR A 37 -10.65 26.97 2.49
CA THR A 37 -11.70 27.45 1.50
C THR A 37 -11.71 28.97 1.22
N THR A 38 -12.10 29.37 -0.01
CA THR A 38 -12.73 30.64 -0.46
C THR A 38 -11.98 32.01 -0.55
N LYS A 39 -12.57 32.93 -1.34
CA LYS A 39 -12.12 34.19 -2.00
C LYS A 39 -13.34 35.18 -2.02
N PRO A 40 -13.31 36.52 -2.27
CA PRO A 40 -12.22 37.53 -2.47
C PRO A 40 -12.36 38.82 -1.56
N ASP A 41 -11.67 39.89 -1.98
CA ASP A 41 -11.96 41.33 -1.77
C ASP A 41 -11.43 42.04 -0.51
N GLY A 42 -10.81 43.21 -0.72
CA GLY A 42 -10.32 44.10 0.36
C GLY A 42 -9.08 44.92 0.00
N PHE A 43 -9.24 45.97 -0.82
CA PHE A 43 -8.20 46.98 -1.07
C PHE A 43 -7.88 47.77 0.22
N THR A 44 -6.59 47.88 0.59
CA THR A 44 -6.16 48.59 1.82
C THR A 44 -5.10 49.66 1.49
N PRO A 45 -5.36 50.96 1.75
CA PRO A 45 -4.37 52.02 1.54
C PRO A 45 -3.35 52.09 2.70
N PRO A 46 -2.16 52.71 2.49
CA PRO A 46 -1.12 52.79 3.51
C PRO A 46 -1.53 53.67 4.70
N ARG A 47 -1.23 53.23 5.92
CA ARG A 47 -1.51 53.99 7.16
C ARG A 47 -0.60 55.20 7.28
N GLY A 48 -1.21 56.36 7.54
CA GLY A 48 -0.51 57.56 7.99
C GLY A 48 0.12 57.38 9.38
N THR A 49 1.19 58.14 9.62
CA THR A 49 1.92 58.20 10.89
C THR A 49 1.08 58.82 12.00
N SER A 50 1.06 58.19 13.18
CA SER A 50 0.50 58.77 14.40
C SER A 50 1.59 58.90 15.47
N LEU A 51 1.83 60.14 15.91
CA LEU A 51 2.79 60.47 16.97
C LEU A 51 2.26 60.02 18.34
N PRO A 52 3.13 59.60 19.28
CA PRO A 52 2.72 59.21 20.62
C PRO A 52 2.25 60.41 21.45
N ARG A 53 1.20 60.20 22.25
CA ARG A 53 0.63 61.21 23.16
C ARG A 53 1.47 61.31 24.45
N PRO A 54 1.72 62.50 25.01
CA PRO A 54 2.47 62.64 26.26
C PRO A 54 1.70 62.07 27.47
N PRO A 55 2.40 61.62 28.54
CA PRO A 55 1.80 61.05 29.73
C PRO A 55 1.09 62.10 30.60
N VAL A 56 0.00 61.70 31.25
CA VAL A 56 -0.76 62.53 32.20
C VAL A 56 -0.18 62.36 33.61
N PRO A 57 0.04 63.45 34.39
CA PRO A 57 0.57 63.36 35.75
C PRO A 57 -0.45 62.75 36.74
N PRO A 58 0.00 62.07 37.80
CA PRO A 58 -0.88 61.42 38.77
C PRO A 58 -1.53 62.44 39.71
N GLY A 59 -2.85 62.34 39.91
CA GLY A 59 -3.57 63.12 40.93
C GLY A 59 -4.93 63.72 40.53
N ALA A 60 -5.35 63.62 39.26
CA ALA A 60 -6.66 64.15 38.84
C ALA A 60 -7.84 63.26 39.35
N PRO A 61 -8.86 63.83 40.01
CA PRO A 61 -10.03 63.07 40.46
C PRO A 61 -10.89 62.62 39.27
N VAL A 62 -11.26 61.33 39.26
CA VAL A 62 -12.08 60.73 38.20
C VAL A 62 -13.56 61.12 38.42
N PRO A 63 -14.25 61.72 37.43
CA PRO A 63 -15.68 62.03 37.56
C PRO A 63 -16.53 60.74 37.54
N PRO A 64 -17.64 60.67 38.31
CA PRO A 64 -18.47 59.48 38.39
C PRO A 64 -19.12 59.15 37.03
N ARG A 65 -19.10 57.86 36.67
CA ARG A 65 -19.63 57.35 35.41
C ARG A 65 -21.18 57.43 35.40
N PRO A 66 -21.83 57.95 34.34
CA PRO A 66 -23.28 57.97 34.27
C PRO A 66 -23.87 56.56 34.31
N ALA A 67 -24.98 56.38 35.03
CA ALA A 67 -25.69 55.11 35.10
C ALA A 67 -26.33 54.76 33.74
N VAL A 68 -26.06 53.55 33.24
CA VAL A 68 -26.66 53.04 32.00
C VAL A 68 -27.98 52.35 32.35
N PRO A 69 -29.13 52.71 31.72
CA PRO A 69 -30.40 52.05 31.99
C PRO A 69 -30.40 50.59 31.49
N PRO A 70 -31.14 49.68 32.14
CA PRO A 70 -31.18 48.27 31.76
C PRO A 70 -31.76 48.08 30.35
N ARG A 71 -31.08 47.26 29.55
CA ARG A 71 -31.47 46.95 28.17
C ARG A 71 -32.70 46.04 28.15
N PRO A 72 -33.72 46.27 27.30
CA PRO A 72 -34.86 45.37 27.19
C PRO A 72 -34.41 43.96 26.81
N SER A 73 -34.92 42.95 27.51
CA SER A 73 -34.64 41.54 27.26
C SER A 73 -35.36 41.07 25.99
N ALA A 74 -34.62 40.96 24.88
CA ALA A 74 -35.12 40.32 23.67
C ALA A 74 -35.40 38.82 23.93
N PRO A 75 -36.49 38.25 23.39
CA PRO A 75 -36.78 36.83 23.55
C PRO A 75 -35.71 35.97 22.87
N ARG A 76 -35.33 34.86 23.53
CA ARG A 76 -34.38 33.89 22.94
C ARG A 76 -34.99 33.27 21.67
N PRO A 77 -34.21 33.05 20.60
CA PRO A 77 -34.67 32.26 19.47
C PRO A 77 -34.93 30.82 19.93
N VAL A 78 -36.11 30.29 19.59
CA VAL A 78 -36.49 28.90 19.83
C VAL A 78 -35.66 28.01 18.88
N PRO A 79 -34.99 26.95 19.36
CA PRO A 79 -34.28 26.03 18.47
C PRO A 79 -35.29 25.29 17.58
N PRO A 80 -34.94 24.99 16.31
CA PRO A 80 -35.84 24.27 15.42
C PRO A 80 -36.18 22.89 16.01
N ALA A 81 -37.46 22.51 15.91
CA ALA A 81 -37.94 21.23 16.42
C ALA A 81 -37.18 20.07 15.77
N ARG A 82 -36.75 19.08 16.58
CA ARG A 82 -36.22 17.82 16.06
C ARG A 82 -37.31 17.11 15.26
N PRO A 83 -37.00 16.49 14.11
CA PRO A 83 -37.95 15.65 13.40
C PRO A 83 -38.50 14.56 14.32
N VAL A 84 -39.84 14.43 14.37
CA VAL A 84 -40.50 13.34 15.09
C VAL A 84 -40.17 12.04 14.36
N PRO A 85 -39.59 11.01 15.02
CA PRO A 85 -39.37 9.72 14.39
C PRO A 85 -40.71 9.06 14.05
N PRO A 86 -40.82 8.32 12.94
CA PRO A 86 -42.06 7.65 12.57
C PRO A 86 -42.47 6.62 13.65
N PRO A 87 -43.76 6.46 13.95
CA PRO A 87 -44.21 5.53 14.97
C PRO A 87 -44.00 4.08 14.51
N GLY A 88 -43.26 3.30 15.30
CA GLY A 88 -43.14 1.85 15.09
C GLY A 88 -41.74 1.32 14.83
N ARG A 89 -40.88 1.35 15.85
CA ARG A 89 -39.97 0.22 16.13
C ARG A 89 -40.01 -0.06 17.64
N PRO A 90 -40.38 -1.29 18.06
CA PRO A 90 -40.15 -1.70 19.44
C PRO A 90 -38.65 -1.85 19.66
N ASP A 91 -38.18 -1.46 20.86
CA ASP A 91 -36.83 -1.74 21.32
C ASP A 91 -36.62 -3.26 21.42
N ALA A 92 -35.86 -3.82 20.48
CA ALA A 92 -35.56 -5.25 20.46
C ALA A 92 -34.19 -5.53 19.82
N SER A 93 -33.21 -5.72 20.69
CA SER A 93 -32.30 -6.86 20.57
C SER A 93 -32.57 -7.78 21.78
N PRO A 94 -32.44 -9.12 21.69
CA PRO A 94 -31.99 -9.95 20.56
C PRO A 94 -33.08 -10.92 20.05
N THR A 95 -32.82 -11.64 18.95
CA THR A 95 -32.90 -13.12 18.78
C THR A 95 -32.90 -13.50 17.29
N TRP A 96 -32.37 -14.68 16.99
CA TRP A 96 -32.29 -15.30 15.66
C TRP A 96 -33.64 -15.44 14.96
N GLY A 97 -33.67 -15.23 13.64
CA GLY A 97 -34.81 -15.61 12.78
C GLY A 97 -35.30 -14.55 11.81
N SER A 98 -34.53 -14.24 10.77
CA SER A 98 -35.07 -13.61 9.56
C SER A 98 -34.62 -14.40 8.34
N GLY A 99 -35.56 -15.14 7.73
CA GLY A 99 -35.29 -15.92 6.52
C GLY A 99 -34.73 -15.04 5.41
N GLY A 100 -33.73 -15.56 4.69
CA GLY A 100 -33.09 -14.82 3.62
C GLY A 100 -34.08 -14.52 2.49
N TYR A 101 -34.25 -13.24 2.17
CA TYR A 101 -34.45 -12.89 0.77
C TYR A 101 -33.15 -13.27 0.05
N PRO A 102 -33.17 -14.20 -0.92
CA PRO A 102 -31.99 -14.46 -1.72
C PRO A 102 -31.65 -13.17 -2.46
N LEU A 103 -30.49 -12.57 -2.15
CA LEU A 103 -29.95 -11.51 -2.98
C LEU A 103 -29.87 -12.07 -4.41
N PRO A 104 -30.37 -11.35 -5.43
CA PRO A 104 -30.21 -11.79 -6.81
C PRO A 104 -28.72 -12.02 -7.04
N PRO A 105 -28.31 -13.16 -7.64
CA PRO A 105 -26.90 -13.43 -7.84
C PRO A 105 -26.29 -12.26 -8.60
N LEU A 106 -25.29 -11.61 -7.99
CA LEU A 106 -24.53 -10.54 -8.62
C LEU A 106 -24.02 -11.10 -9.94
N ARG A 107 -24.55 -10.58 -11.06
CA ARG A 107 -24.12 -11.01 -12.39
C ARG A 107 -22.60 -10.87 -12.43
N PRO A 108 -21.83 -11.94 -12.73
CA PRO A 108 -20.40 -11.82 -12.87
C PRO A 108 -20.10 -10.71 -13.87
N VAL A 109 -19.54 -9.60 -13.39
CA VAL A 109 -19.08 -8.54 -14.28
C VAL A 109 -18.01 -9.20 -15.15
N PRO A 110 -18.14 -9.21 -16.48
CA PRO A 110 -17.17 -9.86 -17.33
C PRO A 110 -15.80 -9.29 -17.00
N PRO A 111 -14.77 -10.13 -16.76
CA PRO A 111 -13.46 -9.63 -16.37
C PRO A 111 -12.99 -8.66 -17.44
N LEU A 112 -12.73 -7.41 -17.03
CA LEU A 112 -12.22 -6.37 -17.92
C LEU A 112 -11.00 -6.95 -18.65
N PRO A 113 -10.93 -6.84 -19.99
CA PRO A 113 -9.80 -7.38 -20.73
C PRO A 113 -8.50 -6.79 -20.15
N PRO A 114 -7.46 -7.61 -19.95
CA PRO A 114 -6.21 -7.13 -19.37
C PRO A 114 -5.71 -5.94 -20.20
N PRO A 115 -5.26 -4.85 -19.56
CA PRO A 115 -4.74 -3.72 -20.31
C PRO A 115 -3.58 -4.22 -21.19
N PRO A 116 -3.50 -3.79 -22.46
CA PRO A 116 -2.39 -4.19 -23.31
C PRO A 116 -1.06 -3.80 -22.65
N PRO A 117 0.02 -4.59 -22.83
CA PRO A 117 1.30 -4.31 -22.20
C PRO A 117 1.77 -2.91 -22.63
N GLU A 118 1.69 -1.94 -21.70
CA GLU A 118 2.02 -0.55 -22.03
C GLU A 118 3.51 -0.45 -22.41
N PRO A 119 3.84 0.22 -23.52
CA PRO A 119 5.23 0.34 -23.96
C PRO A 119 6.01 1.12 -22.91
N ASN A 120 6.84 0.40 -22.15
CA ASN A 120 7.73 0.95 -21.15
C ASN A 120 8.59 2.04 -21.80
N GLY A 121 8.29 3.32 -21.49
CA GLY A 121 8.98 4.51 -22.03
C GLY A 121 10.46 4.66 -21.62
N VAL A 122 11.08 3.56 -21.20
CA VAL A 122 12.52 3.35 -21.06
C VAL A 122 13.19 3.46 -22.43
N LEU A 123 12.68 2.77 -23.46
CA LEU A 123 13.25 2.84 -24.82
C LEU A 123 13.31 4.28 -25.36
N TRP A 124 12.24 5.06 -25.13
CA TRP A 124 12.20 6.48 -25.47
C TRP A 124 13.23 7.33 -24.70
N ALA A 125 13.45 7.04 -23.41
CA ALA A 125 14.40 7.77 -22.58
C ALA A 125 15.87 7.41 -22.84
N ILE A 126 16.15 6.23 -23.43
CA ILE A 126 17.49 5.80 -23.83
C ILE A 126 17.88 6.35 -25.22
N MET A 127 16.94 6.87 -26.03
CA MET A 127 17.25 7.42 -27.37
C MET A 127 18.36 8.49 -27.38
N PRO A 128 18.39 9.50 -26.46
CA PRO A 128 19.52 10.44 -26.38
C PRO A 128 20.85 9.78 -26.03
N PHE A 129 20.83 8.68 -25.27
CA PHE A 129 22.04 7.94 -24.90
C PHE A 129 22.59 7.13 -26.09
N LEU A 130 21.73 6.34 -26.74
CA LEU A 130 22.04 5.55 -27.95
C LEU A 130 22.54 6.39 -29.13
N THR A 131 22.10 7.64 -29.22
CA THR A 131 22.47 8.56 -30.32
C THR A 131 23.56 9.56 -29.93
N LEU A 132 24.31 9.32 -28.84
CA LEU A 132 25.40 10.21 -28.38
C LEU A 132 24.98 11.68 -28.25
N GLY A 133 23.74 11.92 -27.80
CA GLY A 133 23.16 13.23 -27.58
C GLY A 133 22.42 13.83 -28.79
N PHE A 134 22.62 13.31 -30.01
CA PHE A 134 22.03 13.87 -31.24
C PHE A 134 20.49 13.82 -31.27
N ALA A 135 19.85 12.80 -30.68
CA ALA A 135 18.38 12.74 -30.64
C ALA A 135 17.73 13.66 -29.58
N SER A 136 18.51 14.25 -28.66
CA SER A 136 17.98 15.08 -27.56
C SER A 136 16.93 16.11 -28.01
N PRO A 137 17.18 16.99 -29.02
CA PRO A 137 16.17 17.94 -29.48
C PRO A 137 14.89 17.27 -30.02
N VAL A 138 15.00 16.12 -30.71
CA VAL A 138 13.84 15.37 -31.22
C VAL A 138 13.04 14.74 -30.08
N THR A 139 13.72 14.16 -29.09
CA THR A 139 13.12 13.59 -27.88
C THR A 139 12.34 14.65 -27.09
N PHE A 140 12.92 15.84 -26.88
CA PHE A 140 12.23 16.93 -26.17
C PHE A 140 11.13 17.60 -26.99
N LEU A 141 11.28 17.71 -28.31
CA LEU A 141 10.21 18.20 -29.20
C LEU A 141 8.99 17.26 -29.17
N TYR A 142 9.21 15.94 -29.20
CA TYR A 142 8.16 14.95 -29.00
C TYR A 142 7.50 15.09 -27.61
N ALA A 143 8.29 15.30 -26.55
CA ALA A 143 7.74 15.54 -25.21
C ALA A 143 6.89 16.82 -25.13
N ALA A 144 7.29 17.88 -25.82
CA ALA A 144 6.56 19.14 -25.90
C ALA A 144 5.23 18.96 -26.65
N ALA A 145 5.26 18.35 -27.84
CA ALA A 145 4.07 18.07 -28.64
C ALA A 145 3.08 17.15 -27.89
N LYS A 146 3.57 16.11 -27.21
CA LYS A 146 2.74 15.15 -26.45
C LYS A 146 2.10 15.74 -25.19
N ARG A 147 2.66 16.83 -24.61
CA ARG A 147 2.20 17.38 -23.32
C ARG A 147 1.81 18.86 -23.32
N GLY A 148 1.86 19.56 -24.47
CA GLY A 148 1.46 20.96 -24.59
C GLY A 148 2.24 21.94 -23.70
N SER A 149 3.45 21.57 -23.26
CA SER A 149 4.22 22.32 -22.25
C SER A 149 5.31 23.16 -22.90
N TRP A 150 5.18 24.49 -22.83
CA TRP A 150 6.16 25.44 -23.37
C TRP A 150 7.57 25.23 -22.80
N ALA A 151 7.70 24.89 -21.50
CA ALA A 151 9.00 24.59 -20.89
C ALA A 151 9.78 23.46 -21.60
N HIS A 152 9.07 22.47 -22.14
CA HIS A 152 9.68 21.37 -22.90
C HIS A 152 10.07 21.81 -24.33
N GLY A 153 9.31 22.73 -24.93
CA GLY A 153 9.67 23.37 -26.20
C GLY A 153 10.90 24.27 -26.05
N ALA A 154 11.01 25.02 -24.96
CA ALA A 154 12.19 25.83 -24.62
C ALA A 154 13.43 24.95 -24.40
N ALA A 155 13.29 23.81 -23.71
CA ALA A 155 14.38 22.83 -23.57
C ALA A 155 14.79 22.25 -24.93
N ALA A 156 13.84 21.86 -25.78
CA ALA A 156 14.11 21.36 -27.13
C ALA A 156 14.87 22.39 -28.00
N ALA A 157 14.47 23.67 -27.94
CA ALA A 157 15.15 24.76 -28.62
C ALA A 157 16.58 24.98 -28.08
N GLY A 158 16.77 24.95 -26.75
CA GLY A 158 18.08 25.07 -26.12
C GLY A 158 19.05 23.96 -26.52
N TYR A 159 18.61 22.69 -26.49
CA TYR A 159 19.42 21.56 -26.98
C TYR A 159 19.67 21.62 -28.49
N GLY A 160 18.71 22.10 -29.29
CA GLY A 160 18.88 22.30 -30.73
C GLY A 160 19.93 23.36 -31.06
N ILE A 161 19.86 24.52 -30.41
CA ILE A 161 20.86 25.60 -30.55
C ILE A 161 22.24 25.11 -30.11
N GLY A 162 22.33 24.44 -28.94
CA GLY A 162 23.58 23.86 -28.45
C GLY A 162 24.21 22.86 -29.42
N LEU A 163 23.40 21.99 -30.04
CA LEU A 163 23.86 21.04 -31.05
C LEU A 163 24.39 21.73 -32.31
N VAL A 164 23.71 22.76 -32.81
CA VAL A 164 24.18 23.56 -33.96
C VAL A 164 25.49 24.29 -33.61
N THR A 165 25.61 24.84 -32.40
CA THR A 165 26.85 25.49 -31.93
C THR A 165 28.02 24.50 -31.86
N VAL A 166 27.80 23.28 -31.35
CA VAL A 166 28.82 22.21 -31.33
C VAL A 166 29.27 21.85 -32.74
N LEU A 167 28.33 21.64 -33.67
CA LEU A 167 28.66 21.29 -35.06
C LEU A 167 29.42 22.41 -35.78
N ALA A 168 29.02 23.66 -35.60
CA ALA A 168 29.72 24.82 -36.15
C ALA A 168 31.14 24.97 -35.57
N ALA A 169 31.32 24.72 -34.27
CA ALA A 169 32.62 24.78 -33.61
C ALA A 169 33.57 23.67 -34.11
N LEU A 170 33.07 22.44 -34.28
CA LEU A 170 33.81 21.31 -34.85
C LEU A 170 34.20 21.55 -36.33
N ALA A 171 33.32 22.16 -37.12
CA ALA A 171 33.56 22.48 -38.54
C ALA A 171 34.46 23.72 -38.76
N SER A 172 34.80 24.48 -37.72
CA SER A 172 35.47 25.78 -37.84
C SER A 172 36.95 25.72 -38.28
N GLY A 173 37.59 24.55 -38.20
CA GLY A 173 39.05 24.39 -38.42
C GLY A 173 39.95 25.02 -37.35
N ASN A 174 39.39 25.76 -36.38
CA ASN A 174 40.14 26.39 -35.30
C ASN A 174 40.26 25.44 -34.09
N VAL A 175 41.48 25.06 -33.73
CA VAL A 175 41.77 24.09 -32.64
C VAL A 175 41.11 24.46 -31.31
N LEU A 176 41.05 25.75 -30.96
CA LEU A 176 40.41 26.21 -29.71
C LEU A 176 38.89 26.05 -29.74
N LEU A 177 38.26 26.35 -30.88
CA LEU A 177 36.81 26.16 -31.08
C LEU A 177 36.46 24.67 -31.14
N VAL A 178 37.27 23.84 -31.80
CA VAL A 178 37.12 22.39 -31.85
C VAL A 178 37.20 21.78 -30.44
N ALA A 179 38.18 22.20 -29.62
CA ALA A 179 38.31 21.75 -28.24
C ALA A 179 37.11 22.17 -27.38
N LEU A 180 36.66 23.43 -27.50
CA LEU A 180 35.47 23.93 -26.81
C LEU A 180 34.19 23.20 -27.23
N GLY A 181 34.03 22.92 -28.53
CA GLY A 181 32.92 22.13 -29.08
C GLY A 181 32.90 20.70 -28.56
N THR A 182 34.08 20.07 -28.42
CA THR A 182 34.22 18.73 -27.83
C THR A 182 33.84 18.73 -26.34
N ILE A 183 34.30 19.71 -25.56
CA ILE A 183 33.93 19.85 -24.13
C ILE A 183 32.42 20.10 -23.98
N LEU A 184 31.84 20.93 -24.85
CA LEU A 184 30.40 21.19 -24.86
C LEU A 184 29.59 19.95 -25.24
N LEU A 185 30.04 19.14 -26.20
CA LEU A 185 29.42 17.85 -26.54
C LEU A 185 29.43 16.87 -25.35
N LEU A 186 30.60 16.72 -24.73
CA LEU A 186 30.81 15.81 -23.59
C LEU A 186 30.03 16.21 -22.33
N THR A 187 29.65 17.49 -22.19
CA THR A 187 28.81 17.98 -21.09
C THR A 187 27.32 17.97 -21.43
N LEU A 188 26.94 18.31 -22.67
CA LEU A 188 25.54 18.35 -23.10
C LEU A 188 24.92 16.95 -23.21
N TRP A 189 25.70 15.92 -23.56
CA TRP A 189 25.24 14.51 -23.66
C TRP A 189 24.76 13.89 -22.32
N PRO A 190 25.54 13.88 -21.23
CA PRO A 190 25.07 13.35 -19.94
C PRO A 190 23.96 14.22 -19.33
N VAL A 191 24.02 15.55 -19.50
CA VAL A 191 22.97 16.47 -19.03
C VAL A 191 21.65 16.22 -19.77
N GLY A 192 21.67 16.07 -21.10
CA GLY A 192 20.50 15.73 -21.90
C GLY A 192 19.88 14.39 -21.52
N THR A 193 20.72 13.38 -21.25
CA THR A 193 20.28 12.06 -20.79
C THR A 193 19.65 12.14 -19.38
N ALA A 194 20.31 12.78 -18.42
CA ALA A 194 19.77 12.97 -17.06
C ALA A 194 18.45 13.75 -17.07
N HIS A 195 18.35 14.79 -17.90
CA HIS A 195 17.13 15.58 -18.10
C HIS A 195 16.00 14.71 -18.70
N ALA A 196 16.30 13.86 -19.69
CA ALA A 196 15.31 12.93 -20.25
C ALA A 196 14.77 11.93 -19.21
N PHE A 197 15.64 11.41 -18.33
CA PHE A 197 15.21 10.55 -17.21
C PHE A 197 14.38 11.30 -16.15
N ALA A 198 14.73 12.54 -15.81
CA ALA A 198 13.94 13.38 -14.90
C ALA A 198 12.54 13.68 -15.46
N VAL A 199 12.47 14.01 -16.75
CA VAL A 199 11.23 14.31 -17.49
C VAL A 199 10.40 13.05 -17.78
N ARG A 200 11.01 11.86 -17.85
CA ARG A 200 10.33 10.57 -18.12
C ARG A 200 9.12 10.33 -17.22
N ARG A 201 9.24 10.56 -15.90
CA ARG A 201 8.12 10.36 -14.93
C ARG A 201 6.93 11.28 -15.20
N GLN A 202 7.13 12.36 -15.95
CA GLN A 202 6.09 13.32 -16.28
C GLN A 202 5.53 13.10 -17.71
N VAL A 203 6.34 12.60 -18.66
CA VAL A 203 5.91 12.23 -20.04
C VAL A 203 5.16 10.89 -20.06
N TYR A 204 5.60 9.97 -19.20
CA TYR A 204 4.97 8.69 -18.92
C TYR A 204 4.67 8.66 -17.41
N PRO A 205 3.63 9.38 -16.95
CA PRO A 205 3.16 9.24 -15.58
C PRO A 205 2.78 7.78 -15.37
N ARG A 206 3.32 7.15 -14.32
CA ARG A 206 2.81 5.84 -13.87
C ARG A 206 1.32 6.05 -13.60
N ARG A 207 0.47 5.45 -14.43
CA ARG A 207 -0.96 5.43 -14.17
C ARG A 207 -1.14 4.72 -12.84
N ALA A 208 -1.72 5.41 -11.85
CA ALA A 208 -2.05 4.75 -10.60
C ALA A 208 -2.89 3.49 -10.94
N PRO A 209 -2.56 2.31 -10.37
CA PRO A 209 -3.30 1.09 -10.65
C PRO A 209 -4.78 1.38 -10.40
N ARG A 210 -5.63 1.03 -11.38
CA ARG A 210 -7.03 1.52 -11.46
C ARG A 210 -7.90 1.10 -10.27
N SER A 211 -7.35 0.23 -9.42
CA SER A 211 -7.88 -0.20 -8.13
C SER A 211 -6.70 -0.71 -7.29
N HIS A 212 -6.09 0.14 -6.46
CA HIS A 212 -5.10 -0.29 -5.45
C HIS A 212 -5.64 -1.46 -4.59
N SER A 213 -6.96 -1.49 -4.34
CA SER A 213 -7.65 -2.60 -3.68
C SER A 213 -7.42 -3.97 -4.32
N ASN A 214 -7.37 -4.05 -5.66
CA ASN A 214 -7.26 -5.33 -6.36
C ASN A 214 -5.81 -5.83 -6.38
N GLU A 215 -4.84 -4.91 -6.44
CA GLU A 215 -3.42 -5.25 -6.32
C GLU A 215 -3.12 -5.75 -4.90
N ASN A 216 -3.57 -5.01 -3.87
CA ASN A 216 -3.49 -5.44 -2.47
C ASN A 216 -4.20 -6.79 -2.23
N ALA A 217 -5.34 -7.06 -2.88
CA ALA A 217 -6.05 -8.34 -2.77
C ALA A 217 -5.25 -9.51 -3.38
N VAL A 218 -4.58 -9.30 -4.52
CA VAL A 218 -3.69 -10.29 -5.14
C VAL A 218 -2.44 -10.52 -4.28
N GLU A 219 -1.86 -9.46 -3.70
CA GLU A 219 -0.74 -9.58 -2.77
C GLU A 219 -1.12 -10.34 -1.50
N TYR A 220 -2.28 -10.04 -0.91
CA TYR A 220 -2.80 -10.76 0.25
C TYR A 220 -3.09 -12.25 -0.04
N ALA A 221 -3.65 -12.56 -1.21
CA ALA A 221 -3.87 -13.94 -1.63
C ALA A 221 -2.55 -14.72 -1.82
N LYS A 222 -1.52 -14.09 -2.39
CA LYS A 222 -0.17 -14.66 -2.48
C LYS A 222 0.47 -14.87 -1.10
N TYR A 223 0.36 -13.87 -0.22
CA TYR A 223 0.87 -13.94 1.15
C TYR A 223 0.26 -15.13 1.91
N ARG A 224 -1.07 -15.29 1.88
CA ARG A 224 -1.74 -16.45 2.49
C ARG A 224 -1.35 -17.79 1.86
N ARG A 225 -1.05 -17.82 0.57
CA ARG A 225 -0.56 -19.04 -0.09
C ARG A 225 0.85 -19.42 0.38
N ASN A 226 1.72 -18.43 0.60
CA ASN A 226 3.06 -18.67 1.15
C ASN A 226 2.96 -19.20 2.58
N LEU A 227 2.15 -18.59 3.46
CA LEU A 227 1.91 -19.10 4.82
C LEU A 227 1.47 -20.58 4.82
N ARG A 228 0.56 -20.97 3.92
CA ARG A 228 0.13 -22.37 3.75
C ARG A 228 1.20 -23.30 3.17
N ALA A 229 2.24 -22.77 2.53
CA ALA A 229 3.40 -23.55 2.08
C ALA A 229 4.43 -23.69 3.22
N ASP A 230 4.72 -22.60 3.92
CA ASP A 230 5.63 -22.55 5.08
C ASP A 230 5.12 -23.47 6.21
N ALA A 231 3.82 -23.44 6.50
CA ALA A 231 3.18 -24.33 7.47
C ALA A 231 3.26 -25.82 7.08
N ARG A 232 3.18 -26.14 5.78
CA ARG A 232 3.36 -27.52 5.29
C ARG A 232 4.82 -27.97 5.35
N ALA A 233 5.78 -27.06 5.12
CA ALA A 233 7.20 -27.35 5.29
C ALA A 233 7.51 -27.72 6.75
N ILE A 234 7.03 -26.90 7.72
CA ILE A 234 7.16 -27.20 9.15
C ILE A 234 6.58 -28.59 9.48
N ALA A 235 5.37 -28.90 9.01
CA ALA A 235 4.74 -30.20 9.27
C ALA A 235 5.44 -31.40 8.61
N ALA A 236 6.14 -31.20 7.49
CA ALA A 236 6.92 -32.23 6.82
C ALA A 236 8.28 -32.47 7.51
N ASP A 237 8.90 -31.40 8.03
CA ASP A 237 10.21 -31.46 8.70
C ASP A 237 10.09 -31.89 10.18
N ASP A 238 9.08 -31.39 10.90
CA ASP A 238 8.79 -31.69 12.32
C ASP A 238 7.27 -31.69 12.61
N PRO A 239 6.62 -32.87 12.56
CA PRO A 239 5.21 -33.01 12.90
C PRO A 239 4.88 -32.67 14.37
N ALA A 240 5.83 -32.84 15.30
CA ALA A 240 5.59 -32.52 16.72
C ALA A 240 5.52 -31.00 16.91
N LEU A 241 6.42 -30.25 16.27
CA LEU A 241 6.36 -28.79 16.23
C LEU A 241 5.08 -28.28 15.55
N ALA A 242 4.60 -28.94 14.49
CA ALA A 242 3.33 -28.57 13.86
C ALA A 242 2.11 -28.71 14.80
N HIS A 243 2.10 -29.77 15.62
CA HIS A 243 1.12 -29.97 16.69
C HIS A 243 1.23 -28.91 17.79
N GLU A 244 2.43 -28.57 18.25
CA GLU A 244 2.66 -27.49 19.24
C GLU A 244 2.18 -26.12 18.72
N LEU A 245 2.43 -25.81 17.44
CA LEU A 245 2.00 -24.59 16.77
C LEU A 245 0.50 -24.58 16.40
N ARG A 246 -0.19 -25.73 16.52
CA ARG A 246 -1.63 -25.91 16.19
C ARG A 246 -1.95 -25.61 14.73
N ILE A 247 -1.05 -26.02 13.84
CA ILE A 247 -1.23 -25.93 12.39
C ILE A 247 -2.46 -26.75 12.00
N GLY A 248 -3.36 -26.18 11.19
CA GLY A 248 -4.59 -26.85 10.77
C GLY A 248 -5.73 -26.85 11.80
N ARG A 249 -5.54 -26.24 12.98
CA ARG A 249 -6.53 -26.23 14.08
C ARG A 249 -7.07 -24.82 14.37
N PRO A 250 -7.98 -24.28 13.55
CA PRO A 250 -8.57 -22.95 13.78
C PRO A 250 -9.60 -22.91 14.92
N ASP A 251 -10.03 -24.08 15.42
CA ASP A 251 -10.90 -24.27 16.59
C ASP A 251 -10.18 -24.00 17.92
N VAL A 252 -8.84 -24.12 17.95
CA VAL A 252 -8.03 -23.92 19.15
C VAL A 252 -7.29 -22.56 19.06
N PRO A 253 -7.22 -21.77 20.15
CA PRO A 253 -6.42 -20.54 20.16
C PRO A 253 -4.97 -20.82 19.77
N ARG A 254 -4.41 -20.04 18.82
CA ARG A 254 -3.08 -20.29 18.25
C ARG A 254 -2.32 -18.99 18.01
N GLY A 255 -1.00 -19.05 18.19
CA GLY A 255 -0.08 -17.93 17.94
C GLY A 255 0.51 -17.91 16.52
N TYR A 256 0.39 -19.01 15.79
CA TYR A 256 0.91 -19.18 14.43
C TYR A 256 -0.21 -19.02 13.40
N ASP A 257 0.05 -18.27 12.32
CA ASP A 257 -0.86 -18.13 11.18
C ASP A 257 -0.46 -19.12 10.08
N ASP A 258 -1.14 -20.26 10.03
CA ASP A 258 -0.98 -21.28 9.00
C ASP A 258 -1.53 -20.87 7.62
N GLY A 259 -1.99 -19.63 7.44
CA GLY A 259 -2.61 -19.13 6.22
C GLY A 259 -4.03 -19.66 5.98
N GLY A 260 -4.61 -20.37 6.96
CA GLY A 260 -5.93 -20.99 6.94
C GLY A 260 -5.92 -22.43 6.45
N LEU A 261 -4.98 -23.25 6.95
CA LEU A 261 -5.05 -24.70 6.79
C LEU A 261 -6.10 -25.31 7.73
N VAL A 262 -6.58 -26.50 7.37
CA VAL A 262 -7.38 -27.39 8.21
C VAL A 262 -6.72 -28.76 8.25
N ASP A 263 -6.45 -29.27 9.45
CA ASP A 263 -5.96 -30.63 9.65
C ASP A 263 -7.16 -31.59 9.61
N ALA A 264 -7.26 -32.37 8.53
CA ALA A 264 -8.39 -33.26 8.31
C ALA A 264 -8.45 -34.42 9.33
N ASN A 265 -7.34 -34.75 9.99
CA ASN A 265 -7.28 -35.84 10.97
C ASN A 265 -7.73 -35.39 12.37
N HIS A 266 -7.53 -34.11 12.73
CA HIS A 266 -7.77 -33.64 14.09
C HIS A 266 -8.76 -32.48 14.24
N ALA A 267 -9.14 -31.79 13.15
CA ALA A 267 -10.14 -30.74 13.21
C ALA A 267 -11.55 -31.31 13.49
N PRO A 268 -12.43 -30.55 14.18
CA PRO A 268 -13.81 -30.97 14.41
C PRO A 268 -14.68 -30.80 13.15
N VAL A 269 -15.84 -31.46 13.14
CA VAL A 269 -16.71 -31.58 11.96
C VAL A 269 -17.14 -30.23 11.38
N GLU A 270 -17.37 -29.23 12.22
CA GLU A 270 -17.80 -27.89 11.81
C GLU A 270 -16.71 -27.13 11.04
N ILE A 271 -15.44 -27.40 11.34
CA ILE A 271 -14.29 -26.82 10.64
C ILE A 271 -14.06 -27.54 9.31
N ILE A 272 -14.22 -28.86 9.27
CA ILE A 272 -14.14 -29.64 8.03
C ILE A 272 -15.28 -29.25 7.08
N ALA A 273 -16.50 -29.05 7.59
CA ALA A 273 -17.66 -28.57 6.83
C ALA A 273 -17.48 -27.14 6.28
N ALA A 274 -16.58 -26.33 6.87
CA ALA A 274 -16.27 -24.99 6.40
C ALA A 274 -15.23 -24.96 5.24
N LEU A 275 -14.66 -26.10 4.86
CA LEU A 275 -13.75 -26.19 3.71
C LEU A 275 -14.48 -25.96 2.38
N PRO A 276 -13.80 -25.43 1.34
CA PRO A 276 -14.42 -25.16 0.06
C PRO A 276 -15.02 -26.42 -0.58
N GLY A 277 -16.34 -26.39 -0.82
CA GLY A 277 -17.07 -27.47 -1.45
C GLY A 277 -17.50 -28.62 -0.52
N MET A 278 -17.15 -28.57 0.77
CA MET A 278 -17.67 -29.52 1.75
C MET A 278 -19.12 -29.19 2.14
N THR A 279 -19.84 -30.20 2.60
CA THR A 279 -21.14 -30.09 3.29
C THR A 279 -21.01 -30.70 4.68
N GLY A 280 -22.01 -30.49 5.55
CA GLY A 280 -22.07 -31.17 6.85
C GLY A 280 -22.03 -32.69 6.69
N GLU A 281 -22.83 -33.25 5.79
CA GLU A 281 -22.86 -34.68 5.48
C GLU A 281 -21.49 -35.20 5.01
N LEU A 282 -20.79 -34.49 4.12
CA LEU A 282 -19.44 -34.88 3.67
C LEU A 282 -18.43 -34.84 4.83
N ALA A 283 -18.52 -33.84 5.71
CA ALA A 283 -17.64 -33.70 6.86
C ALA A 283 -17.91 -34.78 7.92
N GLU A 284 -19.17 -35.12 8.17
CA GLU A 284 -19.58 -36.23 9.05
C GLU A 284 -19.02 -37.56 8.55
N ARG A 285 -19.06 -37.84 7.23
CA ARG A 285 -18.42 -39.03 6.65
C ARG A 285 -16.91 -39.06 6.89
N VAL A 286 -16.21 -37.93 6.70
CA VAL A 286 -14.76 -37.82 6.93
C VAL A 286 -14.40 -38.09 8.39
N VAL A 287 -15.17 -37.55 9.34
CA VAL A 287 -14.96 -37.79 10.77
C VAL A 287 -15.30 -39.24 11.15
N ALA A 288 -16.43 -39.78 10.70
CA ALA A 288 -16.80 -41.17 10.97
C ALA A 288 -15.76 -42.16 10.41
N HIS A 289 -15.27 -41.94 9.17
CA HIS A 289 -14.27 -42.81 8.57
C HIS A 289 -12.96 -42.81 9.34
N ARG A 290 -12.42 -41.64 9.72
CA ARG A 290 -11.15 -41.59 10.48
C ARG A 290 -11.27 -42.14 11.90
N ASP A 291 -12.43 -41.97 12.53
CA ASP A 291 -12.68 -42.48 13.88
C ASP A 291 -12.82 -44.02 13.88
N GLU A 292 -13.24 -44.63 12.76
CA GLU A 292 -13.34 -46.08 12.57
C GLU A 292 -12.06 -46.73 12.00
N HIS A 293 -11.35 -46.07 11.08
CA HIS A 293 -10.27 -46.67 10.27
C HIS A 293 -8.88 -46.06 10.54
N GLY A 294 -8.80 -44.91 11.23
CA GLY A 294 -7.56 -44.19 11.51
C GLY A 294 -7.35 -42.94 10.64
N PRO A 295 -6.26 -42.19 10.87
CA PRO A 295 -5.97 -40.94 10.18
C PRO A 295 -5.65 -41.16 8.69
N PHE A 296 -6.05 -40.20 7.85
CA PHE A 296 -5.66 -40.16 6.44
C PHE A 296 -4.22 -39.66 6.28
N VAL A 297 -3.51 -40.15 5.26
CA VAL A 297 -2.19 -39.64 4.84
C VAL A 297 -2.28 -38.61 3.71
N SER A 298 -3.38 -38.56 2.95
CA SER A 298 -3.55 -37.58 1.87
C SER A 298 -5.01 -37.23 1.54
N VAL A 299 -5.17 -36.17 0.72
CA VAL A 299 -6.48 -35.72 0.22
C VAL A 299 -7.05 -36.67 -0.83
N GLU A 300 -6.20 -37.41 -1.54
CA GLU A 300 -6.60 -38.44 -2.50
C GLU A 300 -7.21 -39.66 -1.79
N GLU A 301 -6.58 -40.12 -0.70
CA GLU A 301 -7.10 -41.20 0.14
C GLU A 301 -8.43 -40.78 0.79
N MET A 302 -8.46 -39.62 1.47
CA MET A 302 -9.69 -39.06 2.04
C MET A 302 -10.80 -38.90 1.00
N ALA A 303 -10.47 -38.54 -0.26
CA ALA A 303 -11.47 -38.41 -1.31
C ALA A 303 -12.00 -39.75 -1.83
N VAL A 304 -11.17 -40.80 -1.89
CA VAL A 304 -11.59 -42.15 -2.28
C VAL A 304 -12.41 -42.80 -1.18
N ASP A 305 -11.88 -42.83 0.04
CA ASP A 305 -12.45 -43.54 1.17
C ASP A 305 -13.78 -42.93 1.63
N CYS A 306 -13.85 -41.60 1.60
CA CYS A 306 -15.06 -40.85 1.97
C CYS A 306 -15.93 -40.47 0.78
N ASP A 307 -15.75 -41.04 -0.42
CA ASP A 307 -16.54 -40.79 -1.64
C ASP A 307 -16.77 -39.29 -1.95
N LEU A 308 -15.71 -38.49 -1.88
CA LEU A 308 -15.80 -37.04 -2.05
C LEU A 308 -15.88 -36.65 -3.55
N PRO A 309 -16.69 -35.65 -3.94
CA PRO A 309 -16.79 -35.24 -5.34
C PRO A 309 -15.44 -34.81 -5.94
N PRO A 310 -14.99 -35.37 -7.09
CA PRO A 310 -13.70 -35.01 -7.69
C PRO A 310 -13.51 -33.51 -7.99
N ALA A 311 -14.62 -32.78 -8.17
CA ALA A 311 -14.61 -31.34 -8.42
C ALA A 311 -14.07 -30.49 -7.26
N ILE A 312 -14.12 -30.97 -6.01
CA ILE A 312 -13.67 -30.21 -4.82
C ILE A 312 -12.22 -30.52 -4.43
N MET A 313 -11.65 -31.64 -4.89
CA MET A 313 -10.27 -32.06 -4.57
C MET A 313 -9.20 -30.98 -4.81
N PRO A 314 -9.19 -30.20 -5.91
CA PRO A 314 -8.16 -29.16 -6.13
C PRO A 314 -8.25 -27.98 -5.15
N GLN A 315 -9.39 -27.83 -4.46
CA GLN A 315 -9.61 -26.82 -3.44
C GLN A 315 -9.27 -27.39 -2.06
N LEU A 316 -9.69 -28.64 -1.79
CA LEU A 316 -9.27 -29.36 -0.58
C LEU A 316 -7.75 -29.44 -0.48
N SER A 317 -7.04 -29.87 -1.53
CA SER A 317 -5.57 -29.99 -1.50
C SER A 317 -4.83 -28.67 -1.21
N GLU A 318 -5.42 -27.53 -1.56
CA GLU A 318 -4.87 -26.20 -1.30
C GLU A 318 -5.08 -25.78 0.17
N TYR A 319 -6.13 -26.26 0.85
CA TYR A 319 -6.52 -25.88 2.22
C TYR A 319 -6.39 -26.97 3.31
N THR A 320 -6.21 -28.25 2.96
CA THR A 320 -6.03 -29.32 3.95
C THR A 320 -4.56 -29.61 4.24
N ILE A 321 -4.34 -30.16 5.43
CA ILE A 321 -3.12 -30.85 5.87
C ILE A 321 -3.52 -32.13 6.61
N PHE A 322 -2.59 -33.06 6.75
CA PHE A 322 -2.81 -34.37 7.37
C PHE A 322 -1.66 -34.60 8.35
N LEU A 323 -1.90 -34.38 9.63
CA LEU A 323 -0.92 -34.64 10.68
C LEU A 323 -1.11 -36.06 11.24
N PRO A 324 -0.02 -36.74 11.66
CA PRO A 324 -0.08 -38.06 12.31
C PRO A 324 -0.53 -37.97 13.78
#